data_AF-A0A5C5XHC0-F1
#
_entry.id   AF-A0A5C5XHC0-F1
#
_cell.length_a   1.000
_cell.length_b   1.000
_cell.length_c   1.000
_cell.angle_alpha   90.00
_cell.angle_beta   90.00
_cell.angle_gamma   90.00
#
_symmetry.space_group_name_H-M   'P 1'
#
loop_
_entity.id
_entity.type
_entity.pdbx_description
1 polymer ?
#
loop_
_entity_poly.entity_id
_entity_poly.type
_entity_poly.pdbx_seq_one_letter_code
_entity_poly.pdbx_strand_id
1 'polypeptide(L)'
;MASLVNYKGLQVVESPSGDGGQALTDDFMTLGDRAPNVSDSDPGSTDDDSKGYFAGSMWLNKTSQTLWMCVDATVTAAVWKSVYRRTTTNLELIPDETDGSVSISGGLSSIGLDAGFSVSNPDQSAQIKNFWFPRNGDLKGGWWIQF
;
A
#
# COMPACT_ATOMS: atom_id res chain seq x y z
N MET A 1 -34.40 8.64 -26.40
CA MET A 1 -33.79 7.64 -25.50
C MET A 1 -32.64 8.33 -24.79
N ALA A 2 -32.47 8.13 -23.49
CA ALA A 2 -31.30 8.67 -22.79
C ALA A 2 -30.04 8.00 -23.36
N SER A 3 -29.05 8.81 -23.72
CA SER A 3 -27.75 8.31 -24.20
C SER A 3 -26.86 8.00 -22.99
N LEU A 4 -26.15 6.89 -23.07
CA LEU A 4 -25.31 6.36 -22.00
C LEU A 4 -23.85 6.44 -22.43
N VAL A 5 -23.01 6.94 -21.53
CA VAL A 5 -21.56 6.96 -21.68
C VAL A 5 -20.92 6.02 -20.66
N ASN A 6 -19.81 5.41 -21.05
CA ASN A 6 -19.01 4.61 -20.13
C ASN A 6 -18.14 5.53 -19.27
N TYR A 7 -18.34 5.50 -17.96
CA TYR A 7 -17.55 6.20 -16.96
C TYR A 7 -16.86 5.19 -16.06
N LYS A 8 -15.56 4.96 -16.27
CA LYS A 8 -14.72 4.07 -15.44
C LYS A 8 -15.34 2.67 -15.21
N GLY A 9 -15.99 2.11 -16.23
CA GLY A 9 -16.64 0.79 -16.16
C GLY A 9 -18.12 0.81 -15.73
N LEU A 10 -18.66 1.97 -15.35
CA LEU A 10 -20.08 2.19 -15.10
C LEU A 10 -20.74 2.86 -16.31
N GLN A 11 -22.03 2.58 -16.54
CA GLN A 11 -22.81 3.32 -17.53
C GLN A 11 -23.53 4.46 -16.83
N VAL A 12 -23.30 5.68 -17.29
CA VAL A 12 -23.95 6.89 -16.77
C VAL A 12 -24.65 7.64 -17.90
N VAL A 13 -25.67 8.43 -17.58
CA VAL A 13 -26.40 9.21 -18.57
C VAL A 13 -25.56 10.42 -18.97
N GLU A 14 -25.40 10.68 -20.27
CA GLU A 14 -24.52 11.75 -20.77
C GLU A 14 -25.04 13.16 -20.48
N SER A 15 -26.35 13.30 -20.32
CA SER A 15 -27.04 14.56 -20.06
C SER A 15 -28.28 14.26 -19.22
N PRO A 16 -28.10 13.99 -17.91
CA PRO A 16 -29.23 13.71 -17.03
C PRO A 16 -30.16 14.92 -16.95
N SER A 17 -31.46 14.65 -16.94
CA SER A 17 -32.49 15.70 -16.79
C SER A 17 -33.14 15.62 -15.41
N GLY A 18 -33.33 16.77 -14.78
CA GLY A 18 -33.96 16.89 -13.46
C GLY A 18 -33.05 16.47 -12.30
N ASP A 19 -33.35 16.96 -11.11
CA ASP A 19 -32.50 16.84 -9.93
C ASP A 19 -32.17 15.38 -9.56
N GLY A 20 -33.16 14.48 -9.68
CA GLY A 20 -32.96 13.06 -9.40
C GLY A 20 -32.06 12.37 -10.42
N GLY A 21 -32.14 12.76 -11.69
CA GLY A 21 -31.26 12.22 -12.73
C GLY A 21 -29.82 12.68 -12.56
N GLN A 22 -29.64 13.94 -12.15
CA GLN A 22 -28.33 14.51 -11.85
C GLN A 22 -27.72 13.81 -10.64
N ALA A 23 -28.45 13.71 -9.52
CA ALA A 23 -27.96 13.09 -8.29
C ALA A 23 -27.52 11.63 -8.50
N LEU A 24 -28.30 10.82 -9.22
CA LEU A 24 -27.91 9.44 -9.52
C LEU A 24 -26.67 9.37 -10.42
N THR A 25 -26.54 10.28 -11.37
CA THR A 25 -25.36 10.36 -12.25
C THR A 25 -24.12 10.70 -11.42
N ASP A 26 -24.22 11.68 -10.52
CA ASP A 26 -23.13 12.09 -9.63
C ASP A 26 -22.74 10.97 -8.67
N ASP A 27 -23.71 10.24 -8.10
CA ASP A 27 -23.46 9.09 -7.23
C ASP A 27 -22.71 7.98 -8.00
N PHE A 28 -23.14 7.66 -9.23
CA PHE A 28 -22.45 6.65 -10.03
C PHE A 28 -21.06 7.09 -10.46
N MET A 29 -20.85 8.37 -10.79
CA MET A 29 -19.52 8.90 -11.05
C MET A 29 -18.63 8.79 -9.81
N THR A 30 -19.17 9.15 -8.63
CA THR A 30 -18.48 9.00 -7.35
C THR A 30 -18.08 7.54 -7.08
N LEU A 31 -18.96 6.59 -7.39
CA LEU A 31 -18.63 5.16 -7.29
C LEU A 31 -17.54 4.74 -8.27
N GLY A 32 -17.54 5.29 -9.49
CA GLY A 32 -16.49 5.08 -10.48
C GLY A 32 -15.14 5.62 -10.02
N ASP A 33 -15.12 6.76 -9.33
CA ASP A 33 -13.90 7.40 -8.83
C ASP A 33 -13.29 6.69 -7.61
N ARG A 34 -14.07 5.88 -6.90
CA ARG A 34 -13.56 5.02 -5.81
C ARG A 34 -12.75 3.83 -6.33
N ALA A 35 -12.90 3.45 -7.60
CA ALA A 35 -12.09 2.39 -8.18
C ALA A 35 -10.68 2.90 -8.48
N PRO A 36 -9.63 2.07 -8.29
CA PRO A 36 -8.28 2.47 -8.64
C PRO A 36 -8.17 2.71 -10.15
N ASN A 37 -7.43 3.75 -10.56
CA ASN A 37 -7.03 3.89 -11.95
C ASN A 37 -6.07 2.75 -12.32
N VAL A 38 -6.24 2.13 -13.48
CA VAL A 38 -5.50 0.91 -13.82
C VAL A 38 -4.64 1.13 -15.07
N SER A 39 -3.34 1.32 -14.88
CA SER A 39 -2.35 1.62 -15.93
C SER A 39 -1.26 0.55 -16.03
N ASP A 40 -0.44 0.63 -17.08
CA ASP A 40 0.75 -0.23 -17.26
C ASP A 40 2.04 0.44 -16.74
N SER A 41 1.92 1.66 -16.21
CA SER A 41 3.01 2.48 -15.67
C SER A 41 2.64 3.04 -14.29
N ASP A 42 3.67 3.45 -13.55
CA ASP A 42 3.52 4.15 -12.26
C ASP A 42 2.97 5.57 -12.49
N PRO A 43 2.23 6.14 -11.51
CA PRO A 43 1.72 7.50 -11.62
C PRO A 43 2.87 8.51 -11.63
N GLY A 44 2.73 9.54 -12.45
CA GLY A 44 3.65 10.66 -12.51
C GLY A 44 3.17 11.87 -11.71
N SER A 45 4.04 12.87 -11.53
CA SER A 45 3.68 14.14 -10.88
C SER A 45 2.61 14.95 -11.64
N THR A 46 2.40 14.63 -12.92
CA THR A 46 1.33 15.23 -13.75
C THR A 46 0.01 14.46 -13.67
N ASP A 47 -0.05 13.37 -12.92
CA ASP A 47 -1.30 12.67 -12.62
C ASP A 47 -1.88 13.29 -11.35
N ASP A 48 -2.48 14.46 -11.56
CA ASP A 48 -2.87 15.43 -10.53
C ASP A 48 -4.36 15.86 -10.66
N ASP A 49 -4.77 16.87 -9.90
CA ASP A 49 -6.15 17.41 -9.88
C ASP A 49 -6.66 17.87 -11.26
N SER A 50 -5.78 18.33 -12.16
CA SER A 50 -6.18 18.70 -13.53
C SER A 50 -6.67 17.50 -14.36
N LYS A 51 -6.32 16.28 -13.96
CA LYS A 51 -6.80 15.02 -14.54
C LYS A 51 -7.90 14.35 -13.71
N GLY A 52 -8.41 15.02 -12.68
CA GLY A 52 -9.48 14.53 -11.81
C GLY A 52 -9.01 13.60 -10.70
N TYR A 53 -7.72 13.65 -10.32
CA TYR A 53 -7.22 12.95 -9.14
C TYR A 53 -7.28 13.83 -7.89
N PHE A 54 -7.52 13.21 -6.76
CA PHE A 54 -7.57 13.88 -5.45
C PHE A 54 -6.81 13.06 -4.41
N ALA A 55 -6.44 13.67 -3.29
CA ALA A 55 -5.79 12.95 -2.19
C ALA A 55 -6.66 11.76 -1.73
N GLY A 56 -6.09 10.56 -1.70
CA GLY A 56 -6.81 9.29 -1.48
C GLY A 56 -7.18 8.54 -2.76
N SER A 57 -6.99 9.13 -3.95
CA SER A 57 -7.10 8.42 -5.22
C SER A 57 -6.11 7.24 -5.24
N MET A 58 -6.55 6.13 -5.82
CA MET A 58 -5.75 4.91 -5.92
C MET A 58 -5.32 4.65 -7.37
N TRP A 59 -4.14 4.07 -7.54
CA TRP A 59 -3.61 3.72 -8.85
C TRP A 59 -2.95 2.35 -8.81
N LEU A 60 -3.31 1.47 -9.74
CA LEU A 60 -2.74 0.13 -9.89
C LEU A 60 -1.89 0.09 -11.16
N ASN A 61 -0.58 -0.10 -10.99
CA ASN A 61 0.29 -0.47 -12.10
C ASN A 61 0.19 -1.99 -12.32
N LYS A 62 -0.43 -2.42 -13.42
CA LYS A 62 -0.62 -3.84 -13.77
C LYS A 62 0.68 -4.55 -14.16
N THR A 63 1.67 -3.83 -14.67
CA THR A 63 2.97 -4.38 -15.05
C THR A 63 3.79 -4.72 -13.82
N SER A 64 3.92 -3.78 -12.88
CA SER A 64 4.71 -3.99 -11.65
C SER A 64 3.90 -4.65 -10.54
N GLN A 65 2.57 -4.70 -10.67
CA GLN A 65 1.60 -5.13 -9.65
C GLN A 65 1.69 -4.31 -8.36
N THR A 66 1.93 -3.00 -8.49
CA THR A 66 2.08 -2.05 -7.38
C THR A 66 0.84 -1.17 -7.25
N LEU A 67 0.29 -1.11 -6.04
CA LEU A 67 -0.78 -0.17 -5.69
C LEU A 67 -0.17 1.10 -5.11
N TRP A 68 -0.60 2.23 -5.64
CA TRP A 68 -0.22 3.58 -5.23
C TRP A 68 -1.43 4.32 -4.68
N MET A 69 -1.17 5.24 -3.75
CA MET A 69 -2.15 6.18 -3.21
C MET A 69 -1.64 7.60 -3.40
N CYS A 70 -2.49 8.47 -3.94
CA CYS A 70 -2.21 9.90 -4.04
C CYS A 70 -2.27 10.50 -2.63
N VAL A 71 -1.16 11.06 -2.17
CA VAL A 71 -1.08 11.78 -0.89
C VAL A 71 -1.38 13.26 -1.08
N ASP A 72 -0.95 13.81 -2.21
CA ASP A 72 -1.18 15.20 -2.61
C ASP A 72 -1.45 15.24 -4.12
N ALA A 73 -2.53 15.90 -4.54
CA ALA A 73 -2.93 16.02 -5.95
C ALA A 73 -2.63 17.40 -6.54
N THR A 74 -1.72 18.18 -5.92
CA THR A 74 -1.31 19.51 -6.40
C THR A 74 -0.99 19.48 -7.90
N VAL A 75 -1.57 20.42 -8.65
CA VAL A 75 -1.43 20.50 -10.12
C VAL A 75 0.05 20.55 -10.53
N THR A 76 0.45 19.65 -11.42
CA THR A 76 1.82 19.37 -11.90
C THR A 76 2.83 18.90 -10.87
N ALA A 77 2.42 18.72 -9.61
CA ALA A 77 3.28 18.34 -8.49
C ALA A 77 2.61 17.29 -7.60
N ALA A 78 1.85 16.36 -8.18
CA ALA A 78 1.21 15.30 -7.41
C ALA A 78 2.25 14.38 -6.74
N VAL A 79 1.96 14.00 -5.51
CA VAL A 79 2.75 13.07 -4.70
C VAL A 79 2.00 11.76 -4.56
N TRP A 80 2.60 10.69 -5.05
CA TRP A 80 2.07 9.35 -5.00
C TRP A 80 2.98 8.46 -4.15
N LYS A 81 2.40 7.78 -3.16
CA LYS A 81 3.11 6.81 -2.31
C LYS A 81 2.67 5.40 -2.67
N SER A 82 3.64 4.49 -2.85
CA SER A 82 3.32 3.07 -2.98
C SER A 82 2.84 2.53 -1.64
N VAL A 83 1.85 1.64 -1.68
CA VAL A 83 1.24 1.03 -0.49
C VAL A 83 1.77 -0.39 -0.35
N TYR A 84 1.66 -1.16 -1.43
CA TYR A 84 2.18 -2.51 -1.51
C TYR A 84 2.41 -2.91 -2.98
N ARG A 85 3.23 -3.94 -3.15
CA ARG A 85 3.42 -4.62 -4.42
C ARG A 85 3.13 -6.09 -4.25
N ARG A 86 2.43 -6.66 -5.22
CA ARG A 86 2.27 -8.10 -5.33
C ARG A 86 3.40 -8.66 -6.17
N THR A 87 4.15 -9.59 -5.59
CA THR A 87 5.05 -10.47 -6.34
C THR A 87 4.33 -11.77 -6.67
N THR A 88 5.00 -12.71 -7.33
CA THR A 88 4.40 -14.00 -7.73
C THR A 88 3.83 -14.77 -6.53
N THR A 89 4.44 -14.66 -5.35
CA THR A 89 4.06 -15.43 -4.16
C THR A 89 3.66 -14.59 -2.96
N ASN A 90 4.09 -13.33 -2.89
CA ASN A 90 3.98 -12.52 -1.67
C ASN A 90 3.30 -11.17 -1.94
N LEU A 91 2.76 -10.57 -0.89
CA LEU A 91 2.45 -9.14 -0.83
C LEU A 91 3.55 -8.45 -0.03
N GLU A 92 4.24 -7.53 -0.66
CA GLU A 92 5.34 -6.75 -0.07
C GLU A 92 4.84 -5.34 0.22
N LEU A 93 4.97 -4.87 1.46
CA LEU A 93 4.78 -3.47 1.78
C LEU A 93 6.00 -2.72 1.25
N ILE A 94 5.78 -1.81 0.30
CA ILE A 94 6.84 -0.94 -0.21
C ILE A 94 6.55 0.42 0.36
N PRO A 95 7.15 0.83 1.49
CA PRO A 95 7.18 2.23 1.82
C PRO A 95 7.97 2.92 0.70
N ASP A 96 7.32 3.79 -0.06
CA ASP A 96 8.02 4.74 -0.92
C ASP A 96 8.81 5.68 -0.03
N GLU A 97 10.01 5.25 0.41
CA GLU A 97 11.26 6.01 0.55
C GLU A 97 12.44 5.02 0.51
N THR A 98 13.61 5.53 0.14
CA THR A 98 14.80 4.83 -0.38
C THR A 98 15.49 3.85 0.58
N ASP A 99 14.90 3.58 1.75
CA ASP A 99 15.33 2.57 2.68
C ASP A 99 14.27 1.46 2.70
N GLY A 100 14.63 0.28 2.18
CA GLY A 100 13.80 -0.95 2.20
C GLY A 100 13.48 -1.49 3.60
N SER A 101 13.44 -0.63 4.62
CA SER A 101 13.01 -0.94 5.98
C SER A 101 11.50 -0.83 6.10
N VAL A 102 10.84 -1.96 6.29
CA VAL A 102 9.43 -2.00 6.73
C VAL A 102 9.40 -1.78 8.25
N SER A 103 8.86 -0.65 8.69
CA SER A 103 8.65 -0.36 10.11
C SER A 103 7.31 -0.92 10.60
N ILE A 104 7.32 -1.72 11.66
CA ILE A 104 6.10 -2.28 12.30
C ILE A 104 6.04 -1.73 13.73
N SER A 105 5.09 -0.83 14.02
CA SER A 105 5.00 -0.14 15.31
C SER A 105 4.13 -0.87 16.36
N GLY A 106 4.09 -2.21 16.31
CA GLY A 106 3.24 -3.04 17.17
C GLY A 106 3.88 -4.37 17.57
N GLY A 107 3.12 -5.22 18.26
CA GLY A 107 3.56 -6.57 18.60
C GLY A 107 3.73 -7.43 17.34
N LEU A 108 4.92 -7.96 17.12
CA LEU A 108 5.22 -8.89 16.03
C LEU A 108 5.26 -10.32 16.56
N SER A 109 4.31 -11.17 16.14
CA SER A 109 4.20 -12.55 16.64
C SER A 109 5.15 -13.53 15.96
N SER A 110 5.54 -13.27 14.72
CA SER A 110 6.49 -14.09 13.97
C SER A 110 7.12 -13.28 12.83
N ILE A 111 8.37 -13.61 12.49
CA ILE A 111 9.11 -13.04 11.36
C ILE A 111 9.76 -14.19 10.57
N GLY A 112 9.52 -14.24 9.25
CA GLY A 112 10.19 -15.16 8.34
C GLY A 112 11.31 -14.42 7.61
N LEU A 113 12.53 -14.94 7.64
CA LEU A 113 13.71 -14.28 7.06
C LEU A 113 14.54 -15.31 6.29
N ASP A 114 14.82 -15.03 5.02
CA ASP A 114 15.58 -15.95 4.16
C ASP A 114 17.11 -15.84 4.38
N ALA A 115 17.59 -14.76 5.01
CA ALA A 115 19.02 -14.44 5.12
C ALA A 115 19.49 -13.96 6.52
N GLY A 116 18.66 -14.06 7.56
CA GLY A 116 19.03 -13.73 8.94
C GLY A 116 18.31 -12.51 9.53
N PHE A 117 18.32 -12.42 10.86
CA PHE A 117 17.67 -11.39 11.65
C PHE A 117 18.73 -10.51 12.31
N SER A 118 18.70 -9.21 12.04
CA SER A 118 19.51 -8.25 12.78
C SER A 118 18.58 -7.34 13.58
N VAL A 119 18.81 -7.29 14.89
CA VAL A 119 18.16 -6.34 15.79
C VAL A 119 19.20 -5.29 16.13
N SER A 120 18.99 -4.07 15.65
CA SER A 120 19.73 -2.91 16.12
C SER A 120 18.99 -2.34 17.33
N ASN A 121 19.68 -2.31 18.46
CA ASN A 121 19.13 -1.74 19.68
C ASN A 121 19.86 -0.42 19.98
N PRO A 122 19.20 0.74 19.80
CA PRO A 122 19.82 2.03 20.10
C PRO A 122 20.01 2.27 21.61
N ASP A 123 19.30 1.53 22.46
CA ASP A 123 19.41 1.59 23.92
C ASP A 123 19.74 0.19 24.47
N GLN A 124 21.02 -0.06 24.76
CA GLN A 124 21.59 -1.35 25.22
C GLN A 124 20.88 -2.00 26.43
N SER A 125 19.88 -1.36 27.03
CA SER A 125 19.03 -1.86 28.11
C SER A 125 17.96 -2.88 27.69
N ALA A 126 17.53 -2.93 26.42
CA ALA A 126 16.57 -3.94 25.95
C ALA A 126 17.27 -5.27 25.62
N GLN A 127 17.41 -6.14 26.62
CA GLN A 127 18.04 -7.45 26.46
C GLN A 127 17.18 -8.41 25.64
N ILE A 128 17.77 -9.03 24.60
CA ILE A 128 17.16 -10.14 23.85
C ILE A 128 17.23 -11.38 24.74
N LYS A 129 16.12 -11.69 25.45
CA LYS A 129 16.15 -12.66 26.55
C LYS A 129 16.22 -14.14 26.14
N ASN A 130 15.89 -14.53 24.91
CA ASN A 130 15.71 -15.95 24.56
C ASN A 130 16.16 -16.28 23.12
N PHE A 131 17.45 -16.57 22.91
CA PHE A 131 17.88 -17.41 21.78
C PHE A 131 18.12 -18.83 22.32
N TRP A 132 17.16 -19.74 22.09
CA TRP A 132 17.30 -21.14 22.49
C TRP A 132 17.69 -22.00 21.29
N PHE A 133 18.91 -22.55 21.30
CA PHE A 133 19.34 -23.60 20.37
C PHE A 133 19.65 -24.88 21.17
N PRO A 134 18.85 -25.95 21.08
CA PRO A 134 19.32 -27.25 21.51
C PRO A 134 20.22 -27.81 20.39
N ARG A 135 21.51 -28.01 20.68
CA ARG A 135 22.31 -28.96 19.89
C ARG A 135 22.13 -30.33 20.51
N ASN A 136 21.84 -31.30 19.64
CA ASN A 136 21.73 -32.72 19.98
C ASN A 136 22.88 -33.16 20.90
N GLY A 137 22.55 -33.66 22.10
CA GLY A 137 23.43 -34.58 22.85
C GLY A 137 23.83 -34.18 24.27
N ASP A 138 23.97 -32.90 24.62
CA ASP A 138 24.65 -32.54 25.87
C ASP A 138 23.69 -32.07 26.98
N LEU A 139 23.19 -33.03 27.76
CA LEU A 139 22.38 -32.78 28.98
C LEU A 139 23.20 -32.27 30.19
N LYS A 140 24.39 -31.69 30.02
CA LYS A 140 25.20 -31.19 31.15
C LYS A 140 26.02 -29.94 30.78
N GLY A 141 25.37 -28.79 30.71
CA GLY A 141 26.04 -27.48 30.66
C GLY A 141 25.20 -26.44 31.38
N GLY A 142 25.71 -25.95 32.51
CA GLY A 142 25.00 -25.06 33.44
C GLY A 142 24.48 -23.77 32.81
N TRP A 143 23.29 -23.39 33.26
CA TRP A 143 22.66 -22.11 32.99
C TRP A 143 23.32 -21.03 33.83
N TRP A 144 23.78 -19.95 33.21
CA TRP A 144 24.04 -18.71 33.94
C TRP A 144 23.42 -17.57 33.16
N ILE A 145 22.45 -16.91 33.80
CA ILE A 145 22.01 -15.56 33.43
C ILE A 145 22.96 -14.61 34.15
N GLN A 146 23.60 -13.72 33.41
CA GLN A 146 24.35 -12.61 34.00
C GLN A 146 23.34 -11.48 34.22
N PHE A 147 23.15 -11.08 35.48
CA PHE A 147 22.41 -9.87 35.85
C PHE A 147 23.20 -8.62 35.49
#